data_AF-A0A5N7CRE6-F1
#
_entry.id   AF-A0A5N7CRE6-F1
#
_cell.length_a   1.000
_cell.length_b   1.000
_cell.length_c   1.000
_cell.angle_alpha   90.00
_cell.angle_beta   90.00
_cell.angle_gamma   90.00
#
_symmetry.space_group_name_H-M   'P 1'
#
loop_
_entity.id
_entity.type
_entity.pdbx_description
1 polymer ?
#
loop_
_entity_poly.entity_id
_entity_poly.type
_entity_poly.pdbx_seq_one_letter_code
_entity_poly.pdbx_strand_id
1 'polypeptide(L)'
;MHVVLDTVSLTGENVQMKSKLNRDEDLKICDWLAPLLDSMEYQHWLQTGKQILFSPGIPGAGKSIITAIVVDDLYTRFRNDATIGIAYIYCNFQCQDKQTVDGLLLSLLKQTIYSVSDTFSRDFFIVDALDECQASNGCRSRFLSEIFSLQIKSGASIFATSRSIHDITDRFKGCTRLEFRARDEDVQQYLDPNMSKLPAFMEGNRQLKENI
;
A
#
# COMPACT_ATOMS: atom_id res chain seq x y z
N MET A 1 5.81 11.09 -13.81
CA MET A 1 6.79 10.06 -13.44
C MET A 1 5.99 8.81 -13.12
N HIS A 2 5.98 7.81 -14.00
CA HIS A 2 5.14 6.61 -13.80
C HIS A 2 5.85 5.70 -12.81
N VAL A 3 5.41 5.71 -11.56
CA VAL A 3 5.86 4.74 -10.56
C VAL A 3 5.00 3.49 -10.73
N VAL A 4 5.52 2.50 -11.45
CA VAL A 4 5.00 1.13 -11.36
C VAL A 4 5.45 0.63 -9.99
N LEU A 5 4.58 0.75 -8.98
CA LEU A 5 4.86 0.29 -7.64
C LEU A 5 4.74 -1.23 -7.60
N ASP A 6 5.91 -1.87 -7.66
CA ASP A 6 6.21 -3.21 -7.21
C ASP A 6 5.05 -4.21 -7.38
N THR A 7 4.97 -4.78 -8.58
CA THR A 7 4.44 -6.14 -8.73
C THR A 7 5.23 -7.02 -7.77
N VAL A 8 4.56 -7.84 -6.95
CA VAL A 8 5.16 -8.72 -5.93
C VAL A 8 6.43 -9.42 -6.45
N SER A 9 7.56 -8.78 -6.21
CA SER A 9 8.91 -9.31 -6.36
C SER A 9 9.47 -9.27 -4.94
N LEU A 10 9.32 -10.37 -4.19
CA LEU A 10 9.99 -10.58 -2.90
C LEU A 10 11.53 -10.65 -3.03
N THR A 11 12.05 -10.41 -4.21
CA THR A 11 13.45 -10.24 -4.56
C THR A 11 13.48 -9.13 -5.60
N GLY A 12 14.17 -8.01 -5.34
CA GLY A 12 14.13 -6.76 -6.12
C GLY A 12 14.50 -6.87 -7.60
N GLU A 13 13.65 -7.51 -8.39
CA GLU A 13 13.69 -7.51 -9.84
C GLU A 13 12.51 -6.66 -10.32
N ASN A 14 12.87 -5.47 -10.81
CA ASN A 14 12.02 -4.66 -11.67
C ASN A 14 11.51 -5.55 -12.81
N VAL A 15 10.22 -5.89 -12.80
CA VAL A 15 9.60 -6.51 -13.98
C VAL A 15 9.44 -5.40 -15.03
N GLN A 16 10.51 -5.19 -15.80
CA GLN A 16 10.47 -4.45 -17.06
C GLN A 16 9.61 -5.26 -18.06
N MET A 17 8.29 -5.10 -18.01
CA MET A 17 7.43 -5.52 -19.14
C MET A 17 7.56 -4.60 -20.35
N LYS A 18 8.33 -3.50 -20.26
CA LYS A 18 8.59 -2.60 -21.39
C LYS A 18 9.69 -3.09 -22.35
N SER A 19 10.47 -4.13 -22.02
CA SER A 19 11.66 -4.49 -22.81
C SER A 19 11.50 -5.71 -23.73
N LYS A 20 10.27 -6.23 -23.95
CA LYS A 20 10.05 -7.43 -24.77
C LYS A 20 9.08 -7.29 -25.95
N LEU A 21 8.52 -6.11 -26.20
CA LEU A 21 7.55 -5.95 -27.28
C LEU A 21 8.24 -5.46 -28.56
N ASN A 22 8.30 -6.34 -29.55
CA ASN A 22 8.82 -6.04 -30.89
C ASN A 22 7.77 -5.26 -31.70
N ARG A 23 8.22 -4.39 -32.63
CA ARG A 23 7.36 -3.53 -33.47
C ARG A 23 6.25 -4.25 -34.25
N ASP A 24 6.37 -5.55 -34.51
CA ASP A 24 5.34 -6.35 -35.20
C ASP A 24 4.23 -6.85 -34.25
N GLU A 25 4.50 -6.94 -32.94
CA GLU A 25 3.49 -7.27 -31.94
C GLU A 25 2.59 -6.06 -31.64
N ASP A 26 3.11 -4.83 -31.80
CA ASP A 26 2.35 -3.59 -31.65
C ASP A 26 1.12 -3.53 -32.60
N LEU A 27 1.25 -4.02 -33.85
CA LEU A 27 0.12 -4.05 -34.80
C LEU A 27 -0.97 -5.06 -34.42
N LYS A 28 -0.60 -6.26 -33.96
CA LYS A 28 -1.59 -7.27 -33.52
C LYS A 28 -2.27 -6.89 -32.21
N ILE A 29 -1.56 -6.17 -31.33
CA ILE A 29 -2.11 -5.61 -30.10
C ILE A 29 -3.16 -4.53 -30.43
N CYS A 30 -2.92 -3.68 -31.43
CA CYS A 30 -3.91 -2.70 -31.92
C CYS A 30 -5.22 -3.35 -32.41
N ASP A 31 -5.15 -4.50 -33.08
CA ASP A 31 -6.34 -5.22 -33.58
C ASP A 31 -7.24 -5.77 -32.45
N TRP A 32 -6.67 -6.04 -31.27
CA TRP A 32 -7.40 -6.53 -30.08
C TRP A 32 -7.78 -5.40 -29.11
N LEU A 33 -7.02 -4.29 -29.13
CA LEU A 33 -7.17 -3.13 -28.27
C LEU A 33 -8.52 -2.44 -28.48
N ALA A 34 -8.82 -2.05 -29.72
CA ALA A 34 -10.03 -1.26 -30.00
C ALA A 34 -11.32 -2.01 -29.66
N PRO A 35 -11.53 -3.28 -30.08
CA PRO A 35 -12.78 -3.98 -29.77
C PRO A 35 -13.00 -4.23 -28.27
N LEU A 36 -11.93 -4.47 -27.51
CA LEU A 36 -12.02 -4.66 -26.06
C LEU A 36 -12.40 -3.35 -25.36
N LEU A 37 -11.65 -2.27 -25.65
CA LEU A 37 -11.85 -0.98 -24.99
C LEU A 37 -13.16 -0.32 -25.44
N ASP A 38 -13.63 -0.56 -26.66
CA ASP A 38 -14.91 -0.04 -27.16
C ASP A 38 -16.12 -0.92 -26.76
N SER A 39 -15.90 -2.06 -26.11
CA SER A 39 -16.99 -2.93 -25.66
C SER A 39 -17.91 -2.22 -24.66
N MET A 40 -19.21 -2.50 -24.75
CA MET A 40 -20.20 -1.90 -23.86
C MET A 40 -19.94 -2.29 -22.40
N GLU A 41 -19.49 -3.52 -22.17
CA GLU A 41 -19.18 -4.05 -20.85
C GLU A 41 -18.02 -3.29 -20.19
N TYR A 42 -16.94 -3.02 -20.94
CA TYR A 42 -15.80 -2.25 -20.44
C TYR A 42 -16.18 -0.79 -20.18
N GLN A 43 -16.85 -0.14 -21.14
CA GLN A 43 -17.28 1.26 -20.99
C GLN A 43 -18.26 1.44 -19.83
N HIS A 44 -19.20 0.50 -19.65
CA HIS A 44 -20.13 0.53 -18.53
C HIS A 44 -19.40 0.41 -17.18
N TRP A 45 -18.46 -0.53 -17.07
CA TRP A 45 -17.64 -0.71 -15.87
C TRP A 45 -16.82 0.54 -15.52
N LEU A 46 -16.27 1.20 -16.54
CA LEU A 46 -15.46 2.41 -16.40
C LEU A 46 -16.28 3.61 -15.88
N GLN A 47 -17.52 3.77 -16.33
CA GLN A 47 -18.32 4.99 -16.09
C GLN A 47 -19.20 4.93 -14.85
N THR A 48 -19.69 3.75 -14.45
CA THR A 48 -20.70 3.65 -13.38
C THR A 48 -20.11 3.55 -11.98
N GLY A 49 -18.85 3.10 -11.86
CA GLY A 49 -18.20 2.83 -10.57
C GLY A 49 -18.89 1.71 -9.78
N LYS A 50 -18.20 1.18 -8.75
CA LYS A 50 -18.72 0.10 -7.87
C LYS A 50 -19.17 -1.18 -8.61
N GLN A 51 -18.65 -1.42 -9.81
CA GLN A 51 -18.93 -2.61 -10.61
C GLN A 51 -17.76 -3.60 -10.57
N ILE A 52 -18.07 -4.89 -10.75
CA ILE A 52 -17.08 -5.95 -10.99
C ILE A 52 -17.20 -6.39 -12.45
N LEU A 53 -16.13 -6.22 -13.23
CA LEU A 53 -16.02 -6.78 -14.57
C LEU A 53 -15.21 -8.09 -14.51
N PHE A 54 -15.86 -9.21 -14.77
CA PHE A 54 -15.23 -10.53 -14.75
C PHE A 54 -15.07 -11.09 -16.17
N SER A 55 -13.84 -11.42 -16.56
CA SER A 55 -13.51 -11.97 -17.87
C SER A 55 -12.95 -13.40 -17.73
N PRO A 56 -13.80 -14.44 -17.79
CA PRO A 56 -13.34 -15.83 -17.78
C PRO A 56 -12.73 -16.20 -19.14
N GLY A 57 -11.80 -17.15 -19.14
CA GLY A 57 -11.24 -17.67 -20.38
C GLY A 57 -10.39 -18.90 -20.16
N ILE A 58 -10.27 -19.75 -21.18
CA ILE A 58 -9.43 -20.96 -21.14
C ILE A 58 -7.94 -20.61 -20.98
N PRO A 59 -7.09 -21.53 -20.49
CA PRO A 59 -5.64 -21.35 -20.52
C PRO A 59 -5.14 -20.99 -21.93
N GLY A 60 -4.22 -20.03 -22.04
CA GLY A 60 -3.70 -19.55 -23.33
C GLY A 60 -4.56 -18.50 -24.05
N ALA A 61 -5.77 -18.18 -23.58
CA ALA A 61 -6.68 -17.21 -24.23
C ALA A 61 -6.24 -15.73 -24.19
N GLY A 62 -5.01 -15.42 -23.77
CA GLY A 62 -4.52 -14.03 -23.74
C GLY A 62 -4.99 -13.17 -22.55
N LYS A 63 -5.55 -13.75 -21.49
CA LYS A 63 -6.02 -13.01 -20.29
C LYS A 63 -4.98 -12.04 -19.72
N SER A 64 -3.72 -12.45 -19.61
CA SER A 64 -2.65 -11.58 -19.09
C SER A 64 -2.37 -10.39 -20.02
N ILE A 65 -2.51 -10.57 -21.34
CA ILE A 65 -2.39 -9.49 -22.33
C ILE A 65 -3.55 -8.52 -22.18
N ILE A 66 -4.78 -9.03 -22.05
CA ILE A 66 -5.97 -8.21 -21.77
C ILE A 66 -5.79 -7.40 -20.48
N THR A 67 -5.28 -8.02 -19.41
CA THR A 67 -4.98 -7.31 -18.16
C THR A 67 -3.94 -6.21 -18.36
N ALA A 68 -2.84 -6.46 -19.09
CA ALA A 68 -1.85 -5.45 -19.39
C ALA A 68 -2.42 -4.27 -20.18
N ILE A 69 -3.27 -4.55 -21.17
CA ILE A 69 -4.00 -3.54 -21.95
C ILE A 69 -4.89 -2.68 -21.05
N VAL A 70 -5.70 -3.31 -20.19
CA VAL A 70 -6.61 -2.60 -19.28
C VAL A 70 -5.83 -1.71 -18.31
N VAL A 71 -4.73 -2.22 -17.75
CA VAL A 71 -3.87 -1.43 -16.85
C VAL A 71 -3.30 -0.20 -17.59
N ASP A 72 -2.82 -0.37 -18.82
CA ASP A 72 -2.27 0.73 -19.61
C ASP A 72 -3.33 1.79 -19.99
N ASP A 73 -4.54 1.39 -20.40
CA ASP A 73 -5.65 2.34 -20.66
C ASP A 73 -6.00 3.13 -19.41
N LEU A 74 -6.17 2.46 -18.25
CA LEU A 74 -6.51 3.14 -17.00
C LEU A 74 -5.46 4.18 -16.61
N TYR A 75 -4.17 3.83 -16.67
CA TYR A 75 -3.08 4.77 -16.37
C TYR A 75 -2.99 5.90 -17.38
N THR A 76 -3.29 5.66 -18.66
CA THR A 76 -3.26 6.68 -19.70
C THR A 76 -4.43 7.65 -19.55
N ARG A 77 -5.63 7.12 -19.31
CA ARG A 77 -6.89 7.86 -19.22
C ARG A 77 -6.98 8.71 -17.96
N PHE A 78 -6.54 8.18 -16.81
CA PHE A 78 -6.63 8.86 -15.52
C PHE A 78 -5.30 9.44 -15.04
N ARG A 79 -4.29 9.55 -15.92
CA ARG A 79 -2.92 10.00 -15.59
C ARG A 79 -2.84 11.27 -14.74
N ASN A 80 -3.76 12.20 -14.96
CA ASN A 80 -3.77 13.53 -14.33
C ASN A 80 -4.92 13.71 -13.34
N ASP A 81 -5.64 12.64 -13.01
CA ASP A 81 -6.75 12.68 -12.06
C ASP A 81 -6.31 12.12 -10.70
N ALA A 82 -5.92 13.01 -9.79
CA ALA A 82 -5.48 12.64 -8.45
C ALA A 82 -6.60 12.04 -7.57
N THR A 83 -7.85 12.02 -8.05
CA THR A 83 -8.98 11.39 -7.34
C THR A 83 -9.11 9.90 -7.64
N ILE A 84 -8.36 9.39 -8.63
CA ILE A 84 -8.44 8.00 -9.08
C ILE A 84 -7.17 7.25 -8.68
N GLY A 85 -7.31 6.31 -7.75
CA GLY A 85 -6.25 5.35 -7.40
C GLY A 85 -6.35 4.08 -8.25
N ILE A 86 -5.23 3.64 -8.83
CA ILE A 86 -5.15 2.38 -9.60
C ILE A 86 -4.17 1.45 -8.88
N ALA A 87 -4.64 0.25 -8.52
CA ALA A 87 -3.83 -0.82 -7.97
C ALA A 87 -4.14 -2.14 -8.69
N TYR A 88 -3.13 -2.97 -8.93
CA TYR A 88 -3.30 -4.24 -9.62
C TYR A 88 -2.36 -5.32 -9.07
N ILE A 89 -2.74 -6.58 -9.29
CA ILE A 89 -1.90 -7.74 -8.98
C ILE A 89 -1.82 -8.65 -10.21
N TYR A 90 -0.63 -9.16 -10.51
CA TYR A 90 -0.44 -10.29 -11.40
C TYR A 90 -0.30 -11.59 -10.60
N CYS A 91 -1.30 -12.47 -10.70
CA CYS A 91 -1.23 -13.83 -10.15
C CYS A 91 -0.44 -14.73 -11.11
N ASN A 92 0.69 -15.28 -10.66
CA ASN A 92 1.56 -16.13 -11.47
C ASN A 92 1.39 -17.59 -11.01
N PHE A 93 0.86 -18.42 -11.90
CA PHE A 93 0.64 -19.86 -11.66
C PHE A 93 1.92 -20.64 -11.30
N GLN A 94 3.10 -20.15 -11.70
CA GLN A 94 4.38 -20.82 -11.41
C GLN A 94 4.91 -20.53 -9.99
N CYS A 95 4.24 -19.66 -9.23
CA CYS A 95 4.69 -19.20 -7.91
C CYS A 95 3.60 -19.32 -6.83
N GLN A 96 2.71 -20.30 -6.93
CA GLN A 96 1.57 -20.47 -6.02
C GLN A 96 2.00 -20.52 -4.54
N ASP A 97 3.11 -21.18 -4.23
CA ASP A 97 3.62 -21.30 -2.85
C ASP A 97 4.04 -19.95 -2.22
N LYS A 98 4.25 -18.91 -3.03
CA LYS A 98 4.65 -17.56 -2.60
C LYS A 98 3.48 -16.56 -2.61
N GLN A 99 2.32 -16.92 -3.16
CA GLN A 99 1.16 -16.05 -3.31
C GLN A 99 0.14 -16.29 -2.18
N THR A 100 0.53 -15.98 -0.95
CA THR A 100 -0.39 -16.02 0.19
C THR A 100 -1.41 -14.88 0.11
N VAL A 101 -2.60 -15.08 0.68
CA VAL A 101 -3.64 -14.04 0.76
C VAL A 101 -3.07 -12.76 1.38
N ASP A 102 -2.32 -12.88 2.47
CA ASP A 102 -1.68 -11.75 3.14
C ASP A 102 -0.70 -11.01 2.22
N GLY A 103 0.09 -11.74 1.42
CA GLY A 103 1.04 -11.16 0.49
C GLY A 103 0.36 -10.38 -0.65
N LEU A 104 -0.72 -10.94 -1.18
CA LEU A 104 -1.51 -10.29 -2.24
C LEU A 104 -2.21 -9.03 -1.70
N LEU A 105 -2.85 -9.12 -0.53
CA LEU A 105 -3.50 -7.98 0.12
C LEU A 105 -2.48 -6.89 0.49
N LEU A 106 -1.32 -7.27 1.04
CA LEU A 106 -0.26 -6.34 1.37
C LEU A 106 0.26 -5.61 0.12
N SER A 107 0.35 -6.30 -1.02
CA SER A 107 0.73 -5.67 -2.29
C SER A 107 -0.24 -4.58 -2.71
N LEU A 108 -1.55 -4.85 -2.66
CA LEU A 108 -2.58 -3.86 -2.99
C LEU A 108 -2.54 -2.69 -2.01
N LEU A 109 -2.48 -2.97 -0.72
CA LEU A 109 -2.43 -1.93 0.31
C LEU A 109 -1.23 -1.01 0.11
N LYS A 110 -0.05 -1.55 -0.19
CA LYS A 110 1.14 -0.75 -0.50
C LYS A 110 0.90 0.17 -1.69
N GLN A 111 0.45 -0.39 -2.83
CA GLN A 111 0.20 0.41 -4.04
C GLN A 111 -0.79 1.55 -3.76
N THR A 112 -1.87 1.26 -3.03
CA THR A 112 -2.87 2.26 -2.67
C THR A 112 -2.31 3.32 -1.72
N ILE A 113 -1.56 2.93 -0.68
CA ILE A 113 -0.96 3.89 0.26
C ILE A 113 -0.02 4.84 -0.48
N TYR A 114 0.86 4.31 -1.33
CA TYR A 114 1.77 5.15 -2.11
C TYR A 114 1.03 6.08 -3.07
N SER A 115 -0.01 5.57 -3.76
CA SER A 115 -0.82 6.38 -4.68
C SER A 115 -1.52 7.52 -3.94
N VAL A 116 -2.06 7.25 -2.76
CA VAL A 116 -2.74 8.25 -1.93
C VAL A 116 -1.74 9.24 -1.35
N SER A 117 -0.59 8.76 -0.88
CA SER A 117 0.51 9.59 -0.39
C SER A 117 0.99 10.63 -1.41
N ASP A 118 1.07 10.27 -2.69
CA ASP A 118 1.49 11.20 -3.75
C ASP A 118 0.52 12.38 -3.96
N THR A 119 -0.73 12.25 -3.48
CA THR A 119 -1.72 13.33 -3.57
C THR A 119 -1.54 14.40 -2.50
N PHE A 120 -0.84 14.09 -1.40
CA PHE A 120 -0.66 14.99 -0.28
C PHE A 120 0.70 15.70 -0.36
N SER A 121 0.72 16.99 -0.04
CA SER A 121 1.97 17.74 0.03
C SER A 121 2.86 17.31 1.20
N ARG A 122 2.26 16.76 2.26
CA ARG A 122 2.93 16.27 3.47
C ARG A 122 2.10 15.15 4.08
N ASP A 123 2.73 13.99 4.22
CA ASP A 123 2.15 12.84 4.90
C ASP A 123 2.68 12.67 6.32
N PHE A 124 1.79 12.26 7.22
CA PHE A 124 2.12 11.88 8.59
C PHE A 124 1.55 10.51 8.91
N PHE A 125 2.42 9.55 9.23
CA PHE A 125 2.02 8.23 9.70
C PHE A 125 2.35 8.11 11.19
N ILE A 126 1.34 7.78 11.97
CA ILE A 126 1.45 7.63 13.43
C ILE A 126 1.32 6.15 13.77
N VAL A 127 2.29 5.63 14.52
CA VAL A 127 2.32 4.23 14.94
C VAL A 127 2.43 4.16 16.46
N ASP A 128 1.34 3.79 17.10
CA ASP A 128 1.31 3.62 18.54
C ASP A 128 1.79 2.22 18.95
N ALA A 129 2.50 2.15 20.07
CA ALA A 129 2.92 0.93 20.76
C ALA A 129 3.57 -0.14 19.84
N LEU A 130 4.64 0.24 19.13
CA LEU A 130 5.35 -0.66 18.21
C LEU A 130 5.82 -1.99 18.84
N ASP A 131 6.08 -2.01 20.15
CA ASP A 131 6.49 -3.23 20.85
C ASP A 131 5.36 -4.25 21.04
N GLU A 132 4.10 -3.81 20.97
CA GLU A 132 2.92 -4.71 20.98
C GLU A 132 2.78 -5.43 19.63
N CYS A 133 3.50 -5.00 18.59
CA CYS A 133 3.61 -5.78 17.35
C CYS A 133 4.36 -7.08 17.64
N GLN A 134 3.71 -8.19 17.33
CA GLN A 134 4.21 -9.55 17.59
C GLN A 134 5.66 -9.74 17.08
N ALA A 135 6.56 -10.12 17.99
CA ALA A 135 7.98 -10.32 17.66
C ALA A 135 8.23 -11.62 16.86
N SER A 136 7.34 -12.60 16.96
CA SER A 136 7.51 -13.89 16.28
C SER A 136 7.34 -13.79 14.77
N ASN A 137 7.92 -14.75 14.05
CA ASN A 137 7.84 -14.87 12.59
C ASN A 137 8.35 -13.64 11.81
N GLY A 138 9.12 -12.76 12.46
CA GLY A 138 9.69 -11.56 11.85
C GLY A 138 8.65 -10.48 11.52
N CYS A 139 7.43 -10.56 12.05
CA CYS A 139 6.33 -9.63 11.75
C CYS A 139 6.75 -8.17 11.99
N ARG A 140 7.21 -7.85 13.20
CA ARG A 140 7.72 -6.52 13.56
C ARG A 140 8.85 -6.04 12.65
N SER A 141 9.82 -6.91 12.34
CA SER A 141 10.96 -6.53 11.49
C SER A 141 10.51 -6.20 10.07
N ARG A 142 9.57 -6.99 9.52
CA ARG A 142 8.95 -6.75 8.21
C ARG A 142 8.16 -5.45 8.24
N PHE A 143 7.30 -5.24 9.23
CA PHE A 143 6.53 -4.01 9.38
C PHE A 143 7.41 -2.76 9.45
N LEU A 144 8.48 -2.78 10.27
CA LEU A 144 9.46 -1.69 10.32
C LEU A 144 10.15 -1.49 8.96
N SER A 145 10.51 -2.56 8.26
CA SER A 145 11.08 -2.47 6.90
C SER A 145 10.12 -1.77 5.93
N GLU A 146 8.82 -2.08 5.99
CA GLU A 146 7.81 -1.47 5.13
C GLU A 146 7.58 0.00 5.48
N ILE A 147 7.51 0.35 6.76
CA ILE A 147 7.36 1.74 7.21
C ILE A 147 8.55 2.60 6.77
N PHE A 148 9.78 2.10 6.91
CA PHE A 148 10.95 2.85 6.45
C PHE A 148 11.00 2.92 4.92
N SER A 149 10.60 1.87 4.22
CA SER A 149 10.49 1.91 2.76
C SER A 149 9.47 2.97 2.31
N LEU A 150 8.35 3.08 3.03
CA LEU A 150 7.35 4.12 2.82
C LEU A 150 7.96 5.50 3.03
N GLN A 151 8.64 5.73 4.16
CA GLN A 151 9.36 6.97 4.46
C GLN A 151 10.29 7.40 3.33
N ILE A 152 11.11 6.46 2.84
CA ILE A 152 12.12 6.72 1.81
C ILE A 152 11.46 7.03 0.46
N LYS A 153 10.38 6.31 0.11
CA LYS A 153 9.74 6.43 -1.20
C LYS A 153 8.80 7.63 -1.30
N SER A 154 8.05 7.96 -0.25
CA SER A 154 7.08 9.06 -0.26
C SER A 154 7.55 10.32 0.47
N GLY A 155 8.66 10.26 1.22
CA GLY A 155 9.10 11.38 2.06
C GLY A 155 8.19 11.64 3.26
N ALA A 156 7.33 10.69 3.61
CA ALA A 156 6.40 10.85 4.72
C ALA A 156 7.11 11.05 6.07
N SER A 157 6.48 11.81 6.97
CA SER A 157 6.92 11.94 8.35
C SER A 157 6.30 10.83 9.18
N ILE A 158 7.12 10.08 9.92
CA ILE A 158 6.64 9.00 10.78
C ILE A 158 6.90 9.35 12.23
N PHE A 159 5.87 9.24 13.06
CA PHE A 159 5.99 9.25 14.51
C PHE A 159 5.61 7.87 15.03
N ALA A 160 6.45 7.31 15.89
CA ALA A 160 6.18 6.01 16.47
C ALA A 160 6.53 5.99 17.97
N THR A 161 5.71 5.30 18.76
CA THR A 161 5.94 5.09 20.20
C THR A 161 6.31 3.62 20.46
N SER A 162 7.17 3.38 21.45
CA SER A 162 7.50 2.04 21.90
C SER A 162 8.20 2.03 23.26
N ARG A 163 8.15 0.89 23.96
CA ARG A 163 9.11 0.59 25.05
C ARG A 163 10.55 0.56 24.52
N SER A 164 11.50 0.81 25.42
CA SER A 164 12.93 0.78 25.10
C SER A 164 13.46 -0.65 24.94
N ILE A 165 13.11 -1.30 23.82
CA ILE A 165 13.59 -2.64 23.44
C ILE A 165 14.73 -2.49 22.41
N HIS A 166 15.80 -3.28 22.57
CA HIS A 166 17.01 -3.18 21.74
C HIS A 166 16.72 -3.37 20.24
N ASP A 167 15.85 -4.31 19.87
CA ASP A 167 15.53 -4.61 18.47
C ASP A 167 14.88 -3.43 17.74
N ILE A 168 13.99 -2.69 18.42
CA ILE A 168 13.32 -1.51 17.90
C ILE A 168 14.27 -0.33 17.93
N THR A 169 14.92 -0.08 19.07
CA THR A 169 15.80 1.08 19.25
C THR A 169 17.01 1.06 18.31
N ASP A 170 17.54 -0.11 17.95
CA ASP A 170 18.58 -0.26 16.93
C ASP A 170 18.09 0.15 15.54
N ARG A 171 16.85 -0.21 15.19
CA ARG A 171 16.26 0.09 13.88
C ARG A 171 15.98 1.58 13.70
N PHE A 172 15.72 2.30 14.80
CA PHE A 172 15.59 3.76 14.83
C PHE A 172 16.92 4.48 15.17
N LYS A 173 18.07 3.83 14.97
CA LYS A 173 19.38 4.48 15.15
C LYS A 173 19.57 5.56 14.08
N GLY A 174 19.83 6.79 14.52
CA GLY A 174 19.99 7.96 13.64
C GLY A 174 18.71 8.77 13.42
N CYS A 175 17.55 8.29 13.86
CA CYS A 175 16.33 9.09 13.87
C CYS A 175 16.33 10.09 15.03
N THR A 176 15.58 11.20 14.88
CA THR A 176 15.27 12.10 15.99
C THR A 176 14.48 11.35 17.04
N ARG A 177 14.93 11.40 18.31
CA ARG A 177 14.27 10.71 19.43
C ARG A 177 13.71 11.74 20.40
N LEU A 178 12.49 11.49 20.84
CA LEU A 178 11.88 12.19 21.95
C LEU A 178 11.79 11.21 23.12
N GLU A 179 12.62 11.39 24.14
CA GLU A 179 12.51 10.61 25.37
C GLU A 179 11.44 11.24 26.25
N PHE A 180 10.29 10.58 26.39
CA PHE A 180 9.23 11.03 27.25
C PHE A 180 9.49 10.54 28.68
N ARG A 181 9.70 11.48 29.60
CA ARG A 181 9.61 11.24 31.05
C ARG A 181 8.38 11.99 31.55
N ALA A 182 7.21 11.37 31.47
CA ALA A 182 6.06 11.87 32.22
C ALA A 182 6.38 11.72 33.71
N ARG A 183 6.28 12.81 34.46
CA ARG A 183 6.03 12.71 35.90
C ARG A 183 4.53 12.54 36.08
N ASP A 184 4.11 11.75 37.07
CA ASP A 184 2.69 11.44 37.29
C ASP A 184 1.83 12.71 37.44
N GLU A 185 2.42 13.80 37.95
CA GLU A 185 1.76 15.12 38.06
C GLU A 185 1.40 15.74 36.70
N ASP A 186 2.26 15.58 35.68
CA ASP A 186 2.08 16.18 34.34
C ASP A 186 0.97 15.46 33.54
N VAL A 187 0.82 14.16 33.75
CA VAL A 187 -0.19 13.32 33.09
C VAL A 187 -1.58 13.67 33.63
N GLN A 188 -1.74 13.77 34.95
CA GLN A 188 -3.02 14.13 35.56
C GLN A 188 -3.46 15.55 35.18
N GLN A 189 -2.53 16.52 35.13
CA GLN A 189 -2.84 17.89 34.75
C GLN A 189 -3.29 18.05 33.29
N TYR A 190 -2.83 17.18 32.37
CA TYR A 190 -3.25 17.19 30.97
C TYR A 190 -4.60 16.49 30.75
N LEU A 191 -4.84 15.39 31.47
CA LEU A 191 -6.05 14.59 31.32
C LEU A 191 -7.27 15.36 31.83
N ASP A 192 -7.25 15.89 33.06
CA ASP A 192 -8.43 16.47 33.71
C ASP A 192 -9.20 17.52 32.86
N PRO A 193 -8.56 18.47 32.15
CA PRO A 193 -9.27 19.46 31.34
C PRO A 193 -9.56 18.99 29.90
N ASN A 194 -8.87 17.97 29.39
CA ASN A 194 -8.89 17.58 27.98
C ASN A 194 -9.51 16.21 27.70
N MET A 195 -9.95 15.47 28.72
CA MET A 195 -10.66 14.19 28.56
C MET A 195 -11.83 14.27 27.57
N SER A 196 -12.51 15.43 27.51
CA SER A 196 -13.64 15.66 26.58
C SER A 196 -13.22 15.93 25.13
N LYS A 197 -11.92 16.08 24.85
CA LYS A 197 -11.36 16.42 23.53
C LYS A 197 -10.49 15.32 22.93
N LEU A 198 -10.31 14.19 23.61
CA LEU A 198 -9.50 13.08 23.11
C LEU A 198 -10.22 12.35 21.97
N PRO A 199 -9.52 11.92 20.90
CA PRO A 199 -10.14 11.21 19.79
C PRO A 199 -10.74 9.86 20.21
N ALA A 200 -11.84 9.47 19.55
CA ALA A 200 -12.63 8.28 19.87
C ALA A 200 -11.85 6.95 19.87
N PHE A 201 -10.68 6.84 19.22
CA PHE A 201 -9.88 5.61 19.27
C PHE A 201 -9.34 5.31 20.69
N MET A 202 -9.27 6.30 21.58
CA MET A 202 -8.94 6.09 22.99
C MET A 202 -10.10 5.48 23.80
N GLU A 203 -11.35 5.52 23.32
CA GLU A 203 -12.50 4.94 24.02
C GLU A 203 -12.51 3.40 23.93
N GLY A 204 -11.93 2.83 22.87
CA GLY A 204 -11.85 1.38 22.63
C GLY A 204 -10.78 0.66 23.46
N ASN A 205 -9.77 1.37 23.95
CA ASN A 205 -8.69 0.82 24.77
C ASN A 205 -9.03 0.94 26.26
N ARG A 206 -9.89 0.06 26.78
CA ARG A 206 -10.18 -0.02 28.23
C ARG A 206 -8.91 -0.19 29.09
N GLN A 207 -7.84 -0.75 28.54
CA GLN A 207 -6.55 -0.92 29.23
C GLN A 207 -5.74 0.38 29.42
N LEU A 208 -5.99 1.43 28.64
CA LEU A 208 -5.39 2.76 28.87
C LEU A 208 -6.02 3.46 30.08
N LYS A 209 -7.21 3.03 30.53
CA LYS A 209 -7.93 3.62 31.66
C LYS A 209 -7.56 3.02 33.02
N GLU A 210 -6.91 1.86 33.04
CA GLU A 210 -6.65 1.11 34.28
C GLU A 210 -5.21 1.26 34.82
N ASN A 211 -4.31 1.96 34.12
CA ASN A 211 -2.91 2.16 34.55
C ASN A 211 -2.47 3.63 34.51
N ILE A 212 -3.36 4.56 34.87
CA ILE A 212 -3.03 5.95 35.21
C ILE A 212 -3.42 6.17 36.67
#